data_AF-A0A947JD82-F1
#
_entry.id   AF-A0A947JD82-F1
#
_cell.length_a   1.000
_cell.length_b   1.000
_cell.length_c   1.000
_cell.angle_alpha   90.00
_cell.angle_beta   90.00
_cell.angle_gamma   90.00
#
_symmetry.space_group_name_H-M   'P 1'
#
loop_
_entity.id
_entity.type
_entity.pdbx_description
1 polymer ?
#
loop_
_entity_poly.entity_id
_entity_poly.type
_entity_poly.pdbx_seq_one_letter_code
_entity_poly.pdbx_strand_id
1 'polypeptide(L)'
;MIPTADFMYNYDYAKRLYKGDGDFEDIWRRIVGLGADFEKIYEEYIGRILKSIEKYSGYSWESQAEEFLQIYVVDSAPSFAHPLTLSISDDPVAMLEDFIYQLANRNMYFGFKTDELKKKCLKLVVDYVMQDLDLKKVAKSDWDLYHKTIKQYLRK
;
A
#
# COMPACT_ATOMS: atom_id res chain seq x y z
N MET A 1 -3.71 -3.09 -18.20
CA MET A 1 -4.45 -4.04 -17.37
C MET A 1 -4.10 -3.68 -15.95
N ILE A 2 -5.10 -3.24 -15.20
CA ILE A 2 -4.97 -2.98 -13.76
C ILE A 2 -5.14 -4.34 -13.08
N PRO A 3 -4.26 -4.72 -12.14
CA PRO A 3 -4.34 -6.02 -11.50
C PRO A 3 -5.58 -6.11 -10.64
N THR A 4 -6.02 -7.33 -10.40
CA THR A 4 -6.93 -7.62 -9.29
C THR A 4 -6.11 -7.80 -8.01
N ALA A 5 -6.71 -7.56 -6.86
CA ALA A 5 -6.06 -7.78 -5.57
C ALA A 5 -7.08 -8.39 -4.62
N ASP A 6 -6.62 -9.10 -3.59
CA ASP A 6 -7.51 -9.59 -2.53
C ASP A 6 -6.75 -9.93 -1.25
N PHE A 7 -7.45 -9.94 -0.12
CA PHE A 7 -6.88 -10.25 1.19
C PHE A 7 -6.76 -11.74 1.42
N MET A 8 -5.62 -12.11 2.00
CA MET A 8 -5.25 -13.48 2.29
C MET A 8 -5.07 -13.64 3.80
N TYR A 9 -6.05 -14.24 4.46
CA TYR A 9 -5.95 -14.68 5.85
C TYR A 9 -5.27 -16.04 5.93
N ASN A 10 -3.95 -16.04 6.07
CA ASN A 10 -3.17 -17.25 6.22
C ASN A 10 -2.61 -17.36 7.65
N TYR A 11 -3.23 -18.23 8.45
CA TYR A 11 -2.87 -18.44 9.86
C TYR A 11 -1.37 -18.79 10.03
N ASP A 12 -0.87 -19.77 9.29
CA ASP A 12 0.52 -20.23 9.43
C ASP A 12 1.54 -19.19 9.00
N TYR A 13 1.21 -18.39 7.98
CA TYR A 13 2.05 -17.30 7.52
C TYR A 13 2.09 -16.16 8.55
N ALA A 14 0.93 -15.73 9.03
CA ALA A 14 0.83 -14.70 10.07
C ALA A 14 1.55 -15.15 11.35
N LYS A 15 1.40 -16.41 11.75
CA LYS A 15 2.08 -16.98 12.93
C LYS A 15 3.59 -16.97 12.82
N ARG A 16 4.13 -17.27 11.65
CA ARG A 16 5.58 -17.23 11.40
C ARG A 16 6.16 -15.82 11.47
N LEU A 17 5.36 -14.81 11.14
CA LEU A 17 5.78 -13.41 11.15
C LEU A 17 5.52 -12.71 12.47
N TYR A 18 4.63 -13.23 13.30
CA TYR A 18 4.34 -12.68 14.62
C TYR A 18 5.57 -12.73 15.52
N LYS A 19 5.91 -11.58 16.10
CA LYS A 19 7.06 -11.39 17.01
C LYS A 19 6.67 -10.86 18.38
N GLY A 20 5.37 -10.75 18.66
CA GLY A 20 4.90 -10.31 19.97
C GLY A 20 4.94 -11.42 21.00
N ASP A 21 4.74 -11.05 22.26
CA ASP A 21 4.82 -11.96 23.41
C ASP A 21 3.46 -12.57 23.81
N GLY A 22 2.39 -12.28 23.06
CA GLY A 22 1.01 -12.71 23.36
C GLY A 22 0.64 -14.08 22.80
N ASP A 23 -0.50 -14.62 23.25
CA ASP A 23 -1.09 -15.81 22.63
C ASP A 23 -1.49 -15.49 21.19
N PHE A 24 -0.96 -16.27 20.25
CA PHE A 24 -1.22 -16.06 18.84
C PHE A 24 -2.70 -16.30 18.49
N GLU A 25 -3.44 -17.11 19.24
CA GLU A 25 -4.88 -17.29 18.98
C GLU A 25 -5.68 -16.01 19.19
N ASP A 26 -5.37 -15.25 20.23
CA ASP A 26 -6.01 -13.95 20.49
C ASP A 26 -5.62 -12.92 19.43
N ILE A 27 -4.34 -12.91 19.04
CA ILE A 27 -3.84 -12.07 17.96
C ILE A 27 -4.47 -12.43 16.62
N TRP A 28 -4.66 -13.72 16.33
CA TRP A 28 -5.30 -14.18 15.12
C TRP A 28 -6.74 -13.68 14.99
N ARG A 29 -7.51 -13.73 16.10
CA ARG A 29 -8.86 -13.15 16.13
C ARG A 29 -8.84 -11.65 15.86
N ARG A 30 -7.86 -10.94 16.40
CA ARG A 30 -7.66 -9.50 16.12
C ARG A 30 -7.32 -9.25 14.65
N ILE A 31 -6.42 -10.05 14.05
CA ILE A 31 -6.06 -9.98 12.63
C ILE A 31 -7.30 -10.11 11.74
N VAL A 32 -8.09 -11.16 11.98
CA VAL A 32 -9.31 -11.41 11.21
C VAL A 32 -10.35 -10.31 11.41
N GLY A 33 -10.54 -9.84 12.66
CA GLY A 33 -11.51 -8.79 12.98
C GLY A 33 -11.19 -7.46 12.30
N LEU A 34 -9.98 -6.94 12.51
CA LEU A 34 -9.55 -5.67 11.92
C LEU A 34 -9.42 -5.76 10.40
N GLY A 35 -8.94 -6.89 9.87
CA GLY A 35 -8.87 -7.12 8.44
C GLY A 35 -10.26 -7.07 7.78
N ALA A 36 -11.25 -7.75 8.34
CA ALA A 36 -12.61 -7.75 7.82
C ALA A 36 -13.28 -6.37 7.86
N ASP A 37 -12.97 -5.55 8.87
CA ASP A 37 -13.45 -4.16 8.91
C ASP A 37 -12.74 -3.29 7.88
N PHE A 38 -11.44 -3.49 7.68
CA PHE A 38 -10.67 -2.80 6.66
C PHE A 38 -11.06 -3.21 5.23
N GLU A 39 -11.51 -4.44 5.02
CA GLU A 39 -11.99 -4.95 3.73
C GLU A 39 -13.12 -4.10 3.13
N LYS A 40 -14.01 -3.58 3.97
CA LYS A 40 -15.09 -2.68 3.52
C LYS A 40 -14.53 -1.40 2.90
N ILE A 41 -13.48 -0.84 3.51
CA ILE A 41 -12.77 0.35 3.01
C ILE A 41 -12.03 -0.01 1.71
N TYR A 42 -11.40 -1.18 1.68
CA TYR A 42 -10.72 -1.68 0.49
C TYR A 42 -11.67 -1.85 -0.70
N GLU A 43 -12.81 -2.51 -0.52
CA GLU A 43 -13.79 -2.75 -1.59
C GLU A 43 -14.31 -1.44 -2.18
N GLU A 44 -14.51 -0.43 -1.32
CA GLU A 44 -14.94 0.91 -1.74
C GLU A 44 -13.88 1.62 -2.61
N TYR A 45 -12.59 1.46 -2.28
CA TYR A 45 -11.54 2.32 -2.83
C TYR A 45 -10.54 1.65 -3.77
N ILE A 46 -10.39 0.32 -3.78
CA ILE A 46 -9.27 -0.36 -4.46
C ILE A 46 -9.16 0.01 -5.94
N GLY A 47 -10.29 0.03 -6.66
CA GLY A 47 -10.30 0.38 -8.08
C GLY A 47 -9.83 1.82 -8.35
N ARG A 48 -10.11 2.75 -7.43
CA ARG A 48 -9.61 4.14 -7.49
C ARG A 48 -8.15 4.20 -7.10
N ILE A 49 -7.75 3.50 -6.03
CA ILE A 49 -6.37 3.44 -5.55
C ILE A 49 -5.42 2.97 -6.66
N LEU A 50 -5.70 1.82 -7.29
CA LEU A 50 -4.81 1.27 -8.33
C LEU A 50 -4.68 2.20 -9.54
N LYS A 51 -5.78 2.85 -9.94
CA LYS A 51 -5.79 3.86 -11.02
C LYS A 51 -4.99 5.11 -10.64
N SER A 52 -5.18 5.62 -9.43
CA SER A 52 -4.49 6.82 -8.96
C SER A 52 -3.00 6.56 -8.76
N ILE A 53 -2.60 5.37 -8.30
CA ILE A 53 -1.18 4.98 -8.22
C ILE A 53 -0.55 5.06 -9.62
N GLU A 54 -1.12 4.43 -10.64
CA GLU A 54 -0.59 4.48 -12.01
C GLU A 54 -0.56 5.91 -12.57
N LYS A 55 -1.62 6.70 -12.32
CA LYS A 55 -1.72 8.11 -12.71
C LYS A 55 -0.58 8.95 -12.14
N TYR A 56 -0.26 8.81 -10.86
CA TYR A 56 0.74 9.65 -10.18
C TYR A 56 2.16 9.09 -10.29
N SER A 57 2.33 7.76 -10.29
CA SER A 57 3.64 7.13 -10.47
C SER A 57 4.12 7.28 -11.92
N GLY A 58 3.20 7.16 -12.89
CA GLY A 58 3.52 7.03 -14.32
C GLY A 58 4.05 5.64 -14.72
N TYR A 59 4.01 4.67 -13.81
CA TYR A 59 4.38 3.28 -14.04
C TYR A 59 3.11 2.45 -14.25
N SER A 60 2.96 1.90 -15.45
CA SER A 60 1.85 1.03 -15.75
C SER A 60 2.01 -0.31 -15.05
N TRP A 61 0.92 -0.80 -14.47
CA TRP A 61 0.86 -2.12 -13.87
C TRP A 61 1.18 -3.22 -14.90
N GLU A 62 0.83 -3.06 -16.18
CA GLU A 62 1.07 -4.07 -17.24
C GLU A 62 2.53 -4.51 -17.36
N SER A 63 3.45 -3.58 -17.10
CA SER A 63 4.86 -3.86 -17.34
C SER A 63 5.47 -4.80 -16.31
N GLN A 64 4.89 -4.92 -15.11
CA GLN A 64 5.55 -5.53 -13.94
C GLN A 64 4.58 -6.22 -12.96
N ALA A 65 3.27 -6.10 -13.12
CA ALA A 65 2.30 -6.64 -12.17
C ALA A 65 1.93 -8.08 -12.52
N GLU A 66 1.86 -8.92 -11.48
CA GLU A 66 1.06 -10.13 -11.49
C GLU A 66 -0.40 -9.75 -11.78
N GLU A 67 -1.14 -10.58 -12.52
CA GLU A 67 -2.57 -10.37 -12.81
C GLU A 67 -3.40 -10.27 -11.52
N PHE A 68 -2.89 -10.90 -10.44
CA PHE A 68 -3.50 -10.95 -9.12
C PHE A 68 -2.47 -10.64 -8.03
N LEU A 69 -2.78 -9.66 -7.18
CA LEU A 69 -1.96 -9.26 -6.03
C LEU A 69 -2.56 -9.83 -4.74
N GLN A 70 -1.87 -10.81 -4.16
CA GLN A 70 -2.21 -11.37 -2.85
C GLN A 70 -1.77 -10.43 -1.72
N ILE A 71 -2.70 -10.00 -0.86
CA ILE A 71 -2.43 -9.11 0.28
C ILE A 71 -2.51 -9.93 1.58
N TYR A 72 -1.37 -10.29 2.15
CA TYR A 72 -1.32 -11.04 3.40
C TYR A 72 -1.54 -10.11 4.60
N VAL A 73 -2.61 -10.34 5.37
CA VAL A 73 -2.91 -9.55 6.57
C VAL A 73 -2.24 -10.18 7.79
N VAL A 74 -1.44 -9.40 8.52
CA VAL A 74 -0.63 -9.90 9.63
C VAL A 74 -0.57 -8.90 10.79
N ASP A 75 -0.13 -9.34 11.97
CA ASP A 75 0.23 -8.46 13.08
C ASP A 75 1.75 -8.47 13.27
N SER A 76 2.48 -7.89 12.30
CA SER A 76 3.94 -7.78 12.36
C SER A 76 4.44 -6.54 11.63
N ALA A 77 4.87 -5.52 12.37
CA ALA A 77 5.54 -4.38 11.75
C ALA A 77 7.00 -4.73 11.37
N PRO A 78 7.50 -4.27 10.20
CA PRO A 78 6.80 -3.46 9.20
C PRO A 78 6.04 -4.31 8.16
N SER A 79 5.11 -3.66 7.46
CA SER A 79 4.53 -4.16 6.20
C SER A 79 5.56 -4.27 5.07
N PHE A 80 5.29 -5.14 4.09
CA PHE A 80 6.21 -5.43 2.98
C PHE A 80 5.51 -5.39 1.63
N ALA A 81 6.25 -5.08 0.55
CA ALA A 81 5.71 -5.09 -0.80
C ALA A 81 5.88 -6.46 -1.51
N HIS A 82 6.87 -7.27 -1.09
CA HIS A 82 7.21 -8.57 -1.71
C HIS A 82 7.55 -9.64 -0.64
N PRO A 83 6.64 -10.59 -0.35
CA PRO A 83 5.22 -10.60 -0.73
C PRO A 83 4.48 -9.37 -0.15
N LEU A 84 3.32 -9.04 -0.71
CA LEU A 84 2.55 -7.88 -0.27
C LEU A 84 1.89 -8.25 1.07
N THR A 85 2.37 -7.63 2.13
CA THR A 85 1.97 -7.90 3.51
C THR A 85 1.51 -6.59 4.13
N LEU A 86 0.32 -6.59 4.73
CA LEU A 86 -0.28 -5.45 5.41
C LEU A 86 -0.39 -5.75 6.90
N SER A 87 0.23 -4.91 7.71
CA SER A 87 0.12 -4.98 9.17
C SER A 87 -1.22 -4.40 9.61
N ILE A 88 -1.93 -5.13 10.47
CA ILE A 88 -3.17 -4.63 11.07
C ILE A 88 -2.89 -3.45 12.01
N SER A 89 -3.83 -2.51 12.03
CA SER A 89 -3.81 -1.32 12.87
C SER A 89 -5.23 -1.03 13.33
N ASP A 90 -5.39 -0.54 14.56
CA ASP A 90 -6.68 -0.06 15.07
C ASP A 90 -7.06 1.31 14.45
N ASP A 91 -6.11 1.98 13.79
CA ASP A 91 -6.36 3.16 12.97
C ASP A 91 -6.53 2.76 11.49
N PRO A 92 -7.77 2.76 10.96
CA PRO A 92 -8.04 2.36 9.58
C PRO A 92 -7.47 3.34 8.55
N VAL A 93 -7.28 4.62 8.91
CA VAL A 93 -6.66 5.61 8.01
C VAL A 93 -5.18 5.33 7.87
N ALA A 94 -4.49 5.05 8.99
CA ALA A 94 -3.09 4.65 8.96
C ALA A 94 -2.88 3.34 8.18
N MET A 95 -3.79 2.37 8.36
CA MET A 95 -3.77 1.11 7.60
C MET A 95 -3.96 1.34 6.09
N LEU A 96 -4.83 2.29 5.71
CA LEU A 96 -5.03 2.68 4.31
C LEU A 96 -3.80 3.36 3.71
N GLU A 97 -3.18 4.29 4.43
CA GLU A 97 -1.96 4.96 3.99
C GLU A 97 -0.81 3.95 3.77
N ASP A 98 -0.63 3.00 4.69
CA ASP A 98 0.37 1.93 4.55
C ASP A 98 0.04 1.00 3.40
N PHE A 99 -1.23 0.61 3.23
CA PHE A 99 -1.66 -0.21 2.11
C PHE A 99 -1.34 0.45 0.74
N ILE A 100 -1.68 1.73 0.58
CA ILE A 100 -1.35 2.50 -0.63
C ILE A 100 0.17 2.59 -0.81
N TYR A 101 0.91 2.79 0.28
CA TYR A 101 2.37 2.83 0.25
C TYR A 101 2.97 1.52 -0.28
N GLN A 102 2.51 0.36 0.22
CA GLN A 102 3.03 -0.94 -0.22
C GLN A 102 2.65 -1.23 -1.68
N LEU A 103 1.44 -0.88 -2.11
CA LEU A 103 1.03 -0.99 -3.51
C LEU A 103 1.88 -0.11 -4.43
N ALA A 104 2.11 1.15 -4.04
CA ALA A 104 2.97 2.06 -4.79
C ALA A 104 4.42 1.54 -4.84
N ASN A 105 4.92 0.99 -3.74
CA ASN A 105 6.26 0.39 -3.66
C ASN A 105 6.39 -0.80 -4.62
N ARG A 106 5.35 -1.63 -4.72
CA ARG A 106 5.29 -2.73 -5.69
C ARG A 106 5.22 -2.25 -7.13
N ASN A 107 4.40 -1.24 -7.41
CA ASN A 107 4.27 -0.63 -8.75
C ASN A 107 5.58 0.04 -9.23
N MET A 108 6.30 0.66 -8.29
CA MET A 108 7.48 1.49 -8.56
C MET A 108 8.78 0.78 -8.15
N TYR A 109 8.81 -0.55 -8.11
CA TYR A 109 9.91 -1.30 -7.47
C TYR A 109 11.32 -0.92 -7.98
N PHE A 110 11.44 -0.53 -9.26
CA PHE A 110 12.70 -0.16 -9.91
C PHE A 110 12.80 1.34 -10.25
N GLY A 111 14.03 1.87 -10.22
CA GLY A 111 14.35 3.18 -10.82
C GLY A 111 14.68 4.31 -9.86
N PHE A 112 14.99 4.03 -8.60
CA PHE A 112 15.41 5.05 -7.63
C PHE A 112 16.93 5.05 -7.43
N LYS A 113 17.51 6.24 -7.37
CA LYS A 113 18.96 6.44 -7.12
C LYS A 113 19.33 6.16 -5.66
N THR A 114 18.41 6.43 -4.72
CA THR A 114 18.61 6.25 -3.27
C THR A 114 17.31 5.84 -2.59
N ASP A 115 17.42 5.20 -1.42
CA ASP A 115 16.26 4.82 -0.61
C ASP A 115 15.48 6.03 -0.08
N GLU A 116 16.16 7.13 0.22
CA GLU A 116 15.50 8.38 0.63
C GLU A 116 14.65 8.96 -0.50
N LEU A 117 15.15 8.95 -1.73
CA LEU A 117 14.38 9.39 -2.89
C LEU A 117 13.17 8.49 -3.11
N LYS A 118 13.35 7.17 -3.00
CA LYS A 118 12.26 6.19 -3.06
C LYS A 118 11.17 6.51 -2.02
N LYS A 119 11.55 6.64 -0.74
CA LYS A 119 10.60 6.96 0.35
C LYS A 119 9.85 8.26 0.10
N LYS A 120 10.53 9.31 -0.36
CA LYS A 120 9.89 10.60 -0.69
C LYS A 120 8.87 10.45 -1.82
N CYS A 121 9.25 9.77 -2.91
CA CYS A 121 8.35 9.52 -4.04
C CYS A 121 7.13 8.68 -3.65
N LEU A 122 7.31 7.63 -2.84
CA LEU A 122 6.20 6.81 -2.37
C LEU A 122 5.24 7.60 -1.48
N LYS A 123 5.78 8.42 -0.56
CA LYS A 123 4.95 9.30 0.28
C LYS A 123 4.13 10.28 -0.54
N LEU A 124 4.72 10.87 -1.59
CA LEU A 124 3.99 11.75 -2.51
C LEU A 124 2.83 11.01 -3.18
N VAL A 125 3.06 9.80 -3.70
CA VAL A 125 1.98 8.99 -4.29
C VAL A 125 0.88 8.71 -3.28
N VAL A 126 1.21 8.35 -2.04
CA VAL A 126 0.22 8.15 -0.97
C VAL A 126 -0.61 9.41 -0.76
N ASP A 127 0.03 10.57 -0.57
CA ASP A 127 -0.67 11.83 -0.31
C ASP A 127 -1.62 12.22 -1.46
N TYR A 128 -1.19 12.09 -2.71
CA TYR A 128 -2.03 12.37 -3.88
C TYR A 128 -3.16 11.34 -4.08
N VAL A 129 -2.93 10.06 -3.79
CA VAL A 129 -3.99 9.04 -3.81
C VAL A 129 -5.02 9.35 -2.74
N MET A 130 -4.59 9.63 -1.50
CA MET A 130 -5.50 9.99 -0.40
C MET A 130 -6.32 11.26 -0.70
N GLN A 131 -5.77 12.19 -1.46
CA GLN A 131 -6.51 13.35 -1.98
C GLN A 131 -7.52 12.98 -3.07
N ASP A 132 -7.15 12.11 -4.01
CA ASP A 132 -8.08 11.60 -5.03
C ASP A 132 -9.23 10.80 -4.41
N LEU A 133 -9.07 10.28 -3.20
CA LEU A 133 -10.11 9.63 -2.41
C LEU A 133 -10.95 10.60 -1.55
N ASP A 134 -10.64 11.90 -1.56
CA ASP A 134 -11.23 12.94 -0.72
C ASP A 134 -11.02 12.73 0.80
N LEU A 135 -10.03 11.90 1.17
CA LEU A 135 -9.73 11.56 2.57
C LEU A 135 -8.66 12.46 3.20
N LYS A 136 -7.90 13.20 2.39
CA LYS A 136 -6.84 14.09 2.87
C LYS A 136 -6.67 15.29 1.94
N LYS A 137 -6.38 16.46 2.52
CA LYS A 137 -5.88 17.61 1.75
C LYS A 137 -4.36 17.56 1.74
N VAL A 138 -3.75 17.51 0.56
CA VAL A 138 -2.28 17.62 0.45
C VAL A 138 -1.89 19.04 0.85
N ALA A 139 -1.13 19.17 1.94
CA ALA A 139 -0.47 20.42 2.27
C ALA A 139 0.52 20.74 1.14
N LYS A 140 0.64 22.02 0.73
CA LYS A 140 1.65 22.45 -0.25
C LYS A 140 3.02 21.91 0.19
N SER A 141 3.53 20.94 -0.54
CA SER A 141 4.84 20.34 -0.31
C SER A 141 5.84 20.99 -1.27
N ASP A 142 7.12 20.99 -0.90
CA ASP A 142 8.21 21.45 -1.79
C ASP A 142 8.30 20.62 -3.09
N TRP A 143 7.65 19.45 -3.09
CA TRP A 143 7.50 18.54 -4.21
C TRP A 143 6.04 18.51 -4.64
N ASP A 144 5.59 19.59 -5.29
CA ASP A 144 4.34 19.55 -6.06
C ASP A 144 4.67 18.95 -7.43
N LEU A 145 3.93 17.92 -7.81
CA LEU A 145 4.09 17.26 -9.09
C LEU A 145 3.74 18.20 -10.25
N TYR A 146 3.02 19.31 -10.04
CA TYR A 146 2.68 20.33 -11.05
C TYR A 146 2.31 19.70 -12.41
N HIS A 147 1.49 18.64 -12.37
CA HIS A 147 1.02 17.82 -13.52
C HIS A 147 2.00 16.79 -14.13
N LYS A 148 3.14 16.50 -13.50
CA LYS A 148 4.09 15.45 -13.92
C LYS A 148 3.92 14.18 -13.10
N THR A 149 4.30 13.04 -13.67
CA THR A 149 4.40 11.79 -12.92
C THR A 149 5.77 11.63 -12.26
N ILE A 150 5.87 10.76 -11.25
CA ILE A 150 7.17 10.42 -10.63
C ILE A 150 8.16 9.94 -11.69
N LYS A 151 7.74 9.07 -12.61
CA LYS A 151 8.57 8.57 -13.71
C LYS A 151 9.13 9.69 -14.60
N GLN A 152 8.33 10.72 -14.89
CA GLN A 152 8.78 11.88 -15.67
C GLN A 152 9.77 12.74 -14.89
N TYR A 153 9.60 12.84 -13.57
CA TYR A 153 10.52 13.56 -12.69
C TYR A 153 11.88 12.86 -12.59
N LEU A 154 11.90 11.53 -12.44
CA LEU A 154 13.13 10.73 -12.29
C LEU A 154 13.97 10.63 -13.57
N ARG A 155 13.37 10.88 -14.75
CA ARG A 155 14.06 10.88 -16.06
C ARG A 155 14.76 12.21 -16.38
N LYS A 156 14.69 13.20 -15.50
CA LYS A 156 15.47 14.43 -15.56
C LYS A 156 16.79 14.27 -14.79
#